data_AF-G5JN63-F1
#
_entry.id   AF-G5JN63-F1
#
_cell.length_a   1.000
_cell.length_b   1.000
_cell.length_c   1.000
_cell.angle_alpha   90.00
_cell.angle_beta   90.00
_cell.angle_gamma   90.00
#
_symmetry.space_group_name_H-M   'P 1'
#
loop_
_entity.id
_entity.type
_entity.pdbx_description
1 polymer ?
#
loop_
_entity_poly.entity_id
_entity_poly.type
_entity_poly.pdbx_seq_one_letter_code
_entity_poly.pdbx_strand_id
1 'polypeptide(L)' 'MEMTTAPHTDLWQKTYYHFINDNALVLLVPVDDQYFPFTVNTTFADSHHRFDQSGIGNAT' A
#
# COMPACT_ATOMS: atom_id res chain seq x y z
N MET A 1 -12.47 -5.93 -6.28
CA MET A 1 -12.14 -4.50 -6.11
C MET A 1 -11.06 -4.18 -7.12
N GLU A 2 -11.17 -3.03 -7.78
CA GLU A 2 -10.16 -2.53 -8.71
C GLU A 2 -9.63 -1.21 -8.17
N MET A 3 -8.32 -1.01 -8.28
CA MET A 3 -7.61 0.17 -7.78
C MET A 3 -6.56 0.57 -8.81
N THR A 4 -6.52 1.86 -9.14
CA THR A 4 -5.55 2.41 -10.08
C THR A 4 -4.74 3.47 -9.35
N THR A 5 -3.41 3.33 -9.35
CA THR A 5 -2.51 4.32 -8.74
C THR A 5 -2.41 5.57 -9.61
N ALA A 6 -2.20 6.72 -8.96
CA ALA A 6 -1.73 7.91 -9.65
C ALA A 6 -0.19 7.87 -9.77
N PRO A 7 0.41 8.60 -10.70
CA PRO A 7 1.87 8.76 -10.72
C PRO A 7 2.40 9.36 -9.42
N HIS A 8 3.62 8.98 -9.03
CA HIS A 8 4.35 9.53 -7.87
C HIS A 8 3.65 9.32 -6.51
N THR A 9 2.95 8.19 -6.35
CA THR A 9 2.39 7.75 -5.07
C THR A 9 3.33 6.80 -4.37
N ASP A 10 3.52 6.97 -3.05
CA ASP A 10 4.39 6.14 -2.23
C ASP A 10 4.00 6.24 -0.74
N LEU A 11 4.43 5.27 0.05
CA LEU A 11 4.33 5.25 1.51
C LEU A 11 5.73 5.06 2.10
N TRP A 12 6.38 6.16 2.46
CA TRP A 12 7.74 6.16 2.98
C TRP A 12 7.94 7.20 4.07
N GLN A 13 8.69 6.81 5.11
CA GLN A 13 8.98 7.65 6.26
C GLN A 13 10.49 7.73 6.53
N LYS A 14 11.16 8.71 5.91
CA LYS A 14 12.51 9.26 6.20
C LYS A 14 13.73 8.32 6.11
N THR A 15 13.59 7.03 6.38
CA THR A 15 14.70 6.09 6.47
C THR A 15 15.49 6.09 5.15
N TYR A 16 16.81 6.24 5.23
CA TYR A 16 17.75 6.29 4.09
C TYR A 16 17.56 7.44 3.07
N TYR A 17 16.34 7.65 2.56
CA TYR A 17 16.06 8.62 1.50
C TYR A 17 15.72 10.03 1.98
N HIS A 18 15.55 10.24 3.30
CA HIS A 18 15.33 11.55 3.92
C HIS A 18 14.10 12.35 3.42
N PHE A 19 13.18 11.73 2.68
CA PHE A 19 11.87 12.30 2.33
C PHE A 19 10.71 11.57 3.03
N ILE A 20 9.53 12.18 2.97
CA ILE A 20 8.27 11.59 3.43
C ILE A 20 7.30 11.61 2.26
N ASN A 21 6.76 10.44 1.93
CA ASN A 21 5.59 10.31 1.05
C ASN A 21 4.51 9.57 1.83
N ASP A 22 3.33 10.17 1.90
CA ASP A 22 2.15 9.60 2.57
C ASP A 22 0.93 9.84 1.68
N ASN A 23 1.04 9.40 0.42
CA ASN A 23 0.09 9.69 -0.64
C ASN A 23 -0.28 8.44 -1.45
N ALA A 24 0.08 7.26 -0.98
CA ALA A 24 -0.35 6.00 -1.58
C ALA A 24 -1.88 5.84 -1.53
N LEU A 25 -2.43 5.14 -2.52
CA LEU A 25 -3.81 4.70 -2.50
C LEU A 25 -3.96 3.55 -1.50
N VAL A 26 -4.73 3.76 -0.43
CA VAL A 26 -4.95 2.76 0.63
C VAL A 26 -6.45 2.61 0.88
N LEU A 27 -6.92 1.36 0.94
CA LEU A 27 -8.23 1.05 1.51
C LEU A 27 -8.05 0.61 2.95
N LEU A 28 -8.64 1.36 3.89
CA LEU A 28 -8.62 1.04 5.31
C LEU A 28 -9.90 0.29 5.69
N VAL A 29 -9.72 -0.82 6.39
CA VAL A 29 -10.79 -1.62 6.98
C VAL A 29 -10.56 -1.69 8.48
N PRO A 30 -11.47 -1.18 9.32
CA PRO A 30 -11.31 -1.24 10.77
C PRO A 30 -11.41 -2.69 11.25
N VAL A 31 -10.61 -3.04 12.25
CA VAL A 31 -10.66 -4.32 12.94
C VAL A 31 -10.59 -4.09 14.45
N ASP A 32 -11.52 -4.69 15.19
CA ASP A 32 -11.63 -4.52 16.64
C ASP A 32 -10.83 -5.58 17.42
N ASP A 33 -10.53 -6.72 16.78
CA ASP A 33 -9.78 -7.83 17.38
C ASP A 33 -8.27 -7.57 17.33
N GLN A 34 -7.61 -7.68 18.48
CA GLN A 34 -6.15 -7.53 18.60
C GLN A 34 -5.36 -8.50 17.70
N TYR A 35 -5.91 -9.70 17.49
CA TYR A 35 -5.32 -10.74 16.66
C TYR A 35 -6.33 -11.18 15.62
N PHE A 36 -6.15 -10.72 14.39
CA PHE A 36 -6.98 -11.09 13.27
C PHE A 36 -6.12 -11.59 12.11
N PRO A 37 -6.42 -12.77 11.55
CA PRO A 37 -5.81 -13.19 10.30
C PRO A 37 -6.51 -12.50 9.13
N PHE A 38 -5.74 -12.14 8.11
CA PHE A 38 -6.29 -11.68 6.84
C PHE A 38 -5.45 -12.23 5.70
N THR A 39 -6.08 -12.35 4.55
CA THR A 39 -5.43 -12.81 3.32
C THR A 39 -6.00 -12.00 2.17
N VAL A 40 -5.11 -11.57 1.28
CA VAL A 40 -5.46 -10.89 0.04
C VAL A 40 -4.91 -11.70 -1.13
N ASN A 41 -5.67 -11.78 -2.21
CA ASN A 41 -5.16 -12.20 -3.50
C ASN A 41 -5.14 -10.99 -4.41
N THR A 42 -4.04 -10.79 -5.12
CA THR A 42 -3.82 -9.62 -5.93
C THR A 42 -3.29 -10.01 -7.31
N THR A 43 -3.67 -9.24 -8.33
CA THR A 43 -3.24 -9.45 -9.72
C THR A 43 -2.78 -8.11 -10.28
N PHE A 44 -1.56 -8.07 -10.81
CA PHE A 44 -0.89 -6.87 -11.33
C PHE A 44 -0.37 -7.10 -12.74
N ALA A 45 -1.26 -7.51 -13.64
CA ALA A 45 -0.88 -7.83 -15.01
C ALA A 45 -0.22 -6.64 -15.73
N ASP A 46 -0.65 -5.41 -15.42
CA ASP A 46 -0.21 -4.18 -16.09
C ASP A 46 0.88 -3.40 -15.31
N SER A 47 1.46 -3.99 -14.25
CA SER A 47 2.54 -3.35 -13.49
C SER A 47 3.89 -3.58 -14.16
N HIS A 48 4.52 -2.49 -14.60
CA HIS A 48 5.73 -2.55 -15.42
C HIS A 48 6.76 -1.47 -15.08
N HIS A 49 6.47 -0.57 -14.15
CA HIS A 49 7.40 0.48 -13.76
C HIS A 49 8.14 0.12 -12.46
N ARG A 50 9.39 0.58 -12.40
CA ARG A 50 10.21 0.37 -11.21
C ARG A 50 9.53 1.05 -10.01
N PHE A 51 9.41 0.31 -8.91
CA PHE A 51 8.76 0.73 -7.67
C PHE A 51 7.23 0.80 -7.73
N ASP A 52 6.59 0.20 -8.73
CA ASP A 52 5.18 -0.14 -8.63
C ASP A 52 4.97 -1.06 -7.42
N GLN A 53 4.00 -0.72 -6.57
CA GLN A 53 3.78 -1.38 -5.29
C GLN A 53 2.32 -1.75 -5.13
N SER A 54 2.12 -2.85 -4.41
CA SER A 54 0.81 -3.31 -4.01
C SER A 54 0.90 -4.37 -2.93
N GLY A 55 -0.16 -4.49 -2.14
CA GLY A 55 -0.20 -5.46 -1.07
C GLY A 55 -1.10 -4.99 0.06
N ILE A 56 -0.72 -5.41 1.26
CA ILE A 56 -1.44 -5.18 2.49
C ILE A 56 -0.47 -4.75 3.58
N GLY A 57 -0.97 -3.96 4.53
CA GLY A 57 -0.20 -3.51 5.68
C GLY A 57 -1.13 -3.08 6.80
N ASN A 58 -0.58 -2.98 8.00
CA ASN A 58 -1.29 -2.43 9.15
C ASN A 58 -1.10 -0.91 9.15
N ALA A 59 -2.21 -0.18 9.29
CA ALA A 59 -2.20 1.23 9.63
C ALA A 59 -2.56 1.34 11.12
N THR A 60 -1.77 2.08 11.88
CA THR A 60 -1.94 2.26 13.35
C THR A 60 -2.26 3.70 13.66
#